data_AF-X0YCC2-F1
#
_entry.id   AF-X0YCC2-F1
#
_cell.length_a   1.000
_cell.length_b   1.000
_cell.length_c   1.000
_cell.angle_alpha   90.00
_cell.angle_beta   90.00
_cell.angle_gamma   90.00
#
_symmetry.space_group_name_H-M   'P 1'
#
loop_
_entity.id
_entity.type
_entity.pdbx_description
1 polymer ?
#
loop_
_entity_poly.entity_id
_entity_poly.type
_entity_poly.pdbx_seq_one_letter_code
_entity_poly.pdbx_strand_id
1 'polypeptide(L)'
;MFPYSTILRPLFWIVMGLVYALTIAGAPIWAQDLGLQMNWWKWLLAAIWYAFLSYSFAGGFTLLGEKEPGAWYKFMGFHLIITIILGAGLWYLL
;
A
#
# COMPACT_ATOMS: atom_id res chain seq x y z
N MET A 1 23.78 0.25 0.69
CA MET A 1 24.32 1.36 -0.15
C MET A 1 23.26 2.34 -0.64
N PHE A 2 21.97 1.97 -0.74
CA PHE A 2 20.88 2.89 -1.11
C PHE A 2 20.54 4.05 -0.13
N PRO A 3 20.60 3.91 1.21
CA PRO A 3 20.05 4.94 2.10
C PRO A 3 20.84 6.26 2.16
N TYR A 4 22.06 6.31 1.59
CA TYR A 4 22.95 7.47 1.63
C TYR A 4 23.17 8.16 0.28
N SER A 5 22.48 7.71 -0.78
CA SER A 5 22.57 8.38 -2.07
C SER A 5 21.85 9.73 -2.03
N THR A 6 22.57 10.80 -2.35
CA THR A 6 22.04 12.17 -2.48
C THR A 6 21.00 12.30 -3.59
N ILE A 7 21.01 11.42 -4.59
CA ILE A 7 20.08 11.46 -5.73
C ILE A 7 18.98 10.40 -5.60
N LEU A 8 19.34 9.15 -5.29
CA LEU A 8 18.37 8.04 -5.31
C LEU A 8 17.36 8.14 -4.16
N ARG A 9 17.76 8.68 -3.00
CA ARG A 9 16.85 8.81 -1.85
C ARG A 9 15.74 9.84 -2.11
N PRO A 10 16.02 11.09 -2.54
CA PRO A 10 14.96 12.01 -2.91
C PRO A 10 14.10 11.50 -4.07
N LEU A 11 14.73 10.92 -5.10
CA LEU A 11 14.01 10.39 -6.26
C LEU A 11 13.02 9.29 -5.85
N PHE A 12 13.42 8.37 -4.97
CA PHE A 12 12.53 7.36 -4.41
C PHE A 12 11.29 7.99 -3.76
N TRP A 13 11.47 8.98 -2.90
CA TRP A 13 10.34 9.64 -2.23
C TRP A 13 9.45 10.44 -3.17
N ILE A 14 10.01 11.05 -4.22
CA ILE A 14 9.23 11.71 -5.28
C ILE A 14 8.37 10.69 -6.03
N VAL A 15 8.95 9.55 -6.43
CA VAL A 15 8.23 8.49 -7.12
C VAL A 15 7.13 7.90 -6.23
N MET A 16 7.43 7.62 -4.97
CA MET A 16 6.43 7.14 -4.01
C MET A 16 5.31 8.16 -3.84
N GLY A 17 5.62 9.44 -3.63
CA GLY A 17 4.61 10.50 -3.51
C GLY A 17 3.73 10.60 -4.75
N LEU A 18 4.30 10.48 -5.94
CA LEU A 18 3.55 10.48 -7.19
C LEU A 18 2.61 9.26 -7.29
N VAL A 19 3.05 8.06 -6.90
CA VAL A 19 2.21 6.86 -6.88
C VAL A 19 0.99 7.05 -5.96
N TYR A 20 1.19 7.61 -4.76
CA TYR A 20 0.08 7.90 -3.83
C TYR A 20 -0.86 8.96 -4.39
N ALA A 21 -0.31 10.06 -4.94
CA ALA A 21 -1.12 11.14 -5.51
C ALA A 21 -2.00 10.62 -6.66
N LEU A 22 -1.42 9.84 -7.58
CA LEU A 22 -2.16 9.23 -8.70
C LEU A 22 -3.18 8.21 -8.22
N THR A 23 -2.85 7.40 -7.21
CA THR A 23 -3.78 6.43 -6.65
C THR A 23 -4.98 7.12 -5.99
N ILE A 24 -4.75 8.16 -5.19
CA ILE A 24 -5.81 8.91 -4.52
C ILE A 24 -6.67 9.67 -5.55
N ALA A 25 -6.05 10.33 -6.52
CA ALA A 25 -6.78 11.07 -7.56
C ALA A 25 -7.55 10.14 -8.51
N GLY A 26 -7.01 8.95 -8.81
CA GLY A 26 -7.63 7.96 -9.67
C GLY A 26 -8.70 7.11 -8.99
N ALA A 27 -8.70 7.02 -7.65
CA ALA A 27 -9.62 6.14 -6.92
C ALA A 27 -11.11 6.44 -7.21
N PRO A 28 -11.60 7.70 -7.22
CA PRO A 28 -12.99 7.99 -7.57
C PRO A 28 -13.35 7.60 -9.01
N ILE A 29 -12.43 7.81 -9.95
CA ILE A 29 -12.61 7.46 -11.36
C ILE A 29 -12.73 5.94 -11.50
N TRP A 30 -11.80 5.20 -10.88
CA TRP A 30 -11.84 3.73 -10.83
C TRP A 30 -13.15 3.20 -10.24
N ALA A 31 -13.64 3.79 -9.14
CA ALA A 31 -14.90 3.38 -8.53
C ALA A 31 -16.10 3.64 -9.45
N GLN A 32 -16.11 4.77 -10.16
CA GLN A 32 -17.16 5.10 -11.14
C GLN A 32 -17.15 4.16 -12.35
N ASP A 33 -15.97 3.86 -12.89
CA ASP A 33 -15.80 2.94 -14.03
C ASP A 33 -16.30 1.53 -13.70
N LEU A 34 -16.19 1.12 -12.43
CA LEU A 34 -16.70 -0.15 -11.92
C LEU A 34 -18.17 -0.11 -11.48
N GLY A 35 -18.82 1.06 -11.49
CA GLY A 35 -20.20 1.24 -11.03
C GLY A 35 -20.38 1.06 -9.52
N LEU A 36 -19.31 1.21 -8.72
CA LEU A 36 -19.35 1.03 -7.27
C LEU A 36 -20.09 2.19 -6.59
N GLN A 37 -21.04 1.85 -5.71
CA GLN A 37 -21.76 2.83 -4.90
C GLN A 37 -20.98 3.11 -3.61
N MET A 38 -19.99 4.00 -3.73
CA MET A 38 -19.09 4.36 -2.64
C MET A 38 -19.69 5.43 -1.73
N ASN A 39 -20.10 5.04 -0.52
CA ASN A 39 -20.38 5.99 0.56
C ASN A 39 -19.10 6.31 1.36
N TRP A 40 -19.18 7.27 2.28
CA TRP A 40 -18.05 7.69 3.11
C TRP A 40 -17.38 6.53 3.88
N TRP A 41 -18.16 5.58 4.42
CA TRP A 41 -17.60 4.44 5.17
C TRP A 41 -16.86 3.46 4.26
N LYS A 42 -17.38 3.19 3.05
CA LYS A 42 -16.69 2.38 2.05
C LYS A 42 -15.37 3.02 1.61
N TRP A 43 -15.35 4.35 1.44
CA TRP A 43 -14.11 5.09 1.19
C TRP A 43 -13.11 4.98 2.34
N LEU A 44 -13.57 5.13 3.57
CA LEU A 44 -12.72 4.98 4.75
C LEU A 44 -12.13 3.56 4.84
N LEU A 45 -12.94 2.53 4.61
CA LEU A 45 -12.48 1.14 4.60
C LEU A 45 -11.46 0.88 3.48
N ALA A 46 -11.69 1.40 2.28
CA ALA A 46 -10.73 1.30 1.17
C ALA A 46 -9.41 2.03 1.48
N ALA A 47 -9.46 3.20 2.11
CA ALA A 47 -8.28 3.94 2.54
C ALA A 47 -7.49 3.18 3.63
N ILE A 48 -8.17 2.62 4.62
CA ILE A 48 -7.56 1.79 5.67
C ILE A 48 -6.91 0.54 5.06
N TRP A 49 -7.61 -0.13 4.15
CA TRP A 49 -7.08 -1.29 3.44
C TRP A 49 -5.81 -0.94 2.64
N TYR A 50 -5.84 0.18 1.92
CA TYR A 50 -4.67 0.66 1.16
C TYR A 50 -3.50 1.05 2.08
N ALA A 51 -3.78 1.59 3.26
CA ALA A 51 -2.75 1.85 4.28
C ALA A 51 -2.12 0.56 4.81
N PHE A 52 -2.89 -0.52 5.01
CA PHE A 52 -2.34 -1.83 5.36
C PHE A 52 -1.48 -2.43 4.24
N LEU A 53 -1.92 -2.29 2.98
CA LEU A 53 -1.12 -2.71 1.83
C LEU A 53 0.22 -1.97 1.81
N SER A 54 0.16 -0.65 1.97
CA SER A 54 1.34 0.22 2.07
C SER A 54 2.29 -0.21 3.19
N TYR A 55 1.74 -0.48 4.37
CA TYR A 55 2.49 -0.91 5.55
C TYR A 55 3.17 -2.28 5.35
N SER A 56 2.51 -3.21 4.64
CA SER A 56 3.09 -4.51 4.29
C SER A 56 4.41 -4.35 3.53
N PHE A 57 4.42 -3.49 2.50
CA PHE A 57 5.61 -3.23 1.70
C PHE A 57 6.63 -2.38 2.47
N ALA A 58 6.20 -1.31 3.12
CA ALA A 58 7.10 -0.43 3.86
C ALA A 58 7.83 -1.19 4.97
N GLY A 59 7.11 -1.98 5.78
CA GLY A 59 7.70 -2.80 6.83
C GLY A 59 8.60 -3.91 6.27
N GLY A 60 8.16 -4.61 5.22
CA GLY A 60 8.95 -5.65 4.57
C GLY A 60 10.29 -5.13 4.03
N PHE A 61 10.27 -4.02 3.27
CA PHE A 61 11.50 -3.44 2.73
C PHE A 61 12.38 -2.78 3.79
N THR A 62 11.80 -2.27 4.88
CA THR A 62 12.57 -1.75 6.03
C THR A 62 13.38 -2.88 6.67
N LEU A 63 12.74 -4.00 7.03
CA LEU A 63 13.40 -5.16 7.64
C LEU A 63 14.46 -5.78 6.70
N LEU A 64 14.19 -5.79 5.39
CA LEU A 64 15.16 -6.22 4.39
C LEU A 64 16.39 -5.29 4.38
N GLY A 65 16.17 -3.98 4.46
CA GLY A 65 17.22 -2.97 4.53
C GLY A 65 18.05 -3.02 5.83
N GLU A 66 17.42 -3.40 6.94
CA GLU A 66 18.04 -3.58 8.26
C GLU A 66 18.85 -4.88 8.38
N LYS A 67 18.95 -5.65 7.30
CA LYS A 67 19.65 -6.94 7.25
C LYS A 67 19.08 -7.96 8.24
N GLU A 68 17.75 -7.96 8.39
CA GLU A 68 17.02 -9.01 9.09
C GLU A 68 16.37 -9.98 8.09
N PRO A 69 17.17 -10.86 7.43
CA PRO A 69 16.69 -11.70 6.34
C PRO A 69 15.56 -12.64 6.77
N GLY A 70 15.48 -13.00 8.05
CA GLY A 70 14.41 -13.80 8.63
C GLY A 70 13.09 -13.06 8.84
N ALA A 71 13.15 -11.76 9.09
CA ALA A 71 11.99 -10.98 9.54
C ALA A 71 11.17 -10.45 8.35
N TRP A 72 11.83 -9.97 7.28
CA TRP A 72 11.13 -9.32 6.17
C TRP A 72 10.13 -10.24 5.48
N TYR A 73 10.48 -11.49 5.16
CA TYR A 73 9.56 -12.40 4.46
C TYR A 73 8.47 -12.94 5.37
N LYS A 74 8.74 -13.08 6.68
CA LYS A 74 7.73 -13.50 7.67
C LYS A 74 6.71 -12.39 7.89
N PHE A 75 7.19 -11.17 8.10
CA PHE A 75 6.34 -9.99 8.24
C PHE A 75 5.53 -9.77 6.97
N MET A 76 6.19 -9.70 5.82
CA MET A 76 5.52 -9.44 4.55
C MET A 76 4.57 -10.58 4.21
N GLY A 77 4.97 -11.85 4.35
CA GLY A 77 4.11 -13.00 4.11
C GLY A 77 2.85 -12.97 4.99
N PHE A 78 3.00 -12.83 6.30
CA PHE A 78 1.88 -12.80 7.23
C PHE A 78 0.96 -11.58 6.99
N HIS A 79 1.54 -10.38 6.96
CA HIS A 79 0.78 -9.13 6.86
C HIS A 79 0.13 -8.96 5.48
N LEU A 80 0.84 -9.31 4.39
CA LEU A 80 0.30 -9.21 3.04
C LEU A 80 -0.82 -10.22 2.81
N ILE A 81 -0.71 -11.45 3.31
CA ILE A 81 -1.79 -12.45 3.22
C ILE A 81 -3.05 -11.93 3.91
N ILE A 82 -2.93 -11.41 5.13
CA ILE A 82 -4.07 -10.81 5.84
C ILE A 82 -4.65 -9.65 5.04
N THR A 83 -3.81 -8.78 4.49
CA THR A 83 -4.25 -7.63 3.68
C THR A 83 -4.98 -8.07 2.41
N ILE A 84 -4.53 -9.14 1.74
CA ILE A 84 -5.21 -9.72 0.57
C ILE A 84 -6.58 -10.26 0.96
N ILE A 85 -6.68 -11.01 2.06
CA ILE A 85 -7.96 -11.54 2.56
C ILE A 85 -8.92 -10.39 2.89
N LEU A 86 -8.44 -9.36 3.58
CA LEU A 86 -9.24 -8.16 3.88
C LEU A 86 -9.67 -7.43 2.60
N GLY A 87 -8.83 -7.39 1.58
CA GLY A 87 -9.16 -6.78 0.28
C GLY A 87 -10.24 -7.55 -0.47
N ALA A 88 -10.15 -8.88 -0.49
CA ALA A 88 -11.19 -9.74 -1.03
C ALA A 88 -12.50 -9.57 -0.26
N GLY A 89 -12.45 -9.53 1.08
CA GLY A 89 -13.62 -9.27 1.92
C GLY A 89 -14.25 -7.90 1.67
N LEU A 90 -13.42 -6.85 1.57
CA LEU A 90 -13.85 -5.49 1.27
C LEU A 90 -14.53 -5.41 -0.10
N TRP A 91 -14.02 -6.10 -1.11
CA TRP A 91 -14.62 -6.13 -2.44
C TRP A 91 -16.09 -6.56 -2.43
N TYR A 92 -16.48 -7.51 -1.57
CA TYR A 92 -17.88 -7.90 -1.43
C TYR A 92 -18.77 -6.83 -0.75
N LEU A 93 -18.16 -5.86 -0.07
CA LEU A 93 -18.86 -4.77 0.61
C LEU A 93 -18.98 -3.51 -0.26
N LEU A 94 -18.06 -3.31 -1.22
CA LEU A 94 -18.03 -2.14 -2.09
C LEU A 94 -19.14 -2.20 -3.15
#